data_AF-A0A520ZXN8-F1
#
_entry.id   AF-A0A520ZXN8-F1
#
_cell.length_a   1.000
_cell.length_b   1.000
_cell.length_c   1.000
_cell.angle_alpha   90.00
_cell.angle_beta   90.00
_cell.angle_gamma   90.00
#
_symmetry.space_group_name_H-M   'P 1'
#
loop_
_entity.id
_entity.type
_entity.pdbx_description
1 polymer ?
#
loop_
_entity_poly.entity_id
_entity_poly.type
_entity_poly.pdbx_seq_one_letter_code
_entity_poly.pdbx_strand_id
1 'polypeptide(L)'
;MGETSLLSIFITALLIQNVALYYLLGMCPFVALSRSLTTAFGMGAAVIFVVTLTSSANWVIYQILEATGSQIIQYIVFIIVIAACVQLVEMIMERFFPALQASFGIFLPLITVNCTVLFISLKATTVDNLSYIQTVVYSISAAIGFWLAMIMVAAIYEKLDLIGKVPKGLQGPGIIMIITGIIALAFMGFSGMV
;
A
#
# COMPACT_ATOMS: atom_id res chain seq x y z
N MET A 1 3.67 -11.82 21.95
CA MET A 1 2.20 -11.67 21.85
C MET A 1 1.72 -12.78 20.94
N GLY A 2 1.62 -14.01 21.48
CA GLY A 2 1.25 -15.22 20.75
C GLY A 2 -0.25 -15.45 20.83
N GLU A 3 -0.81 -16.08 19.79
CA GLU A 3 -2.23 -16.40 19.60
C GLU A 3 -3.13 -15.24 19.10
N THR A 4 -2.65 -14.35 18.23
CA THR A 4 -3.57 -13.61 17.36
C THR A 4 -3.98 -14.53 16.21
N SER A 5 -5.26 -14.93 16.17
CA SER A 5 -5.78 -15.71 15.05
C SER A 5 -5.46 -14.98 13.74
N LEU A 6 -5.17 -15.71 12.66
CA LEU A 6 -4.93 -15.10 11.34
C LEU A 6 -6.05 -14.12 10.96
N LEU A 7 -7.25 -14.37 11.46
CA LEU A 7 -8.43 -13.55 11.27
C LEU A 7 -8.37 -12.22 12.04
N SER A 8 -7.81 -12.19 13.26
CA SER A 8 -7.60 -10.92 13.99
C SER A 8 -6.48 -10.09 13.37
N ILE A 9 -5.40 -10.70 12.89
CA ILE A 9 -4.34 -10.01 12.13
C ILE A 9 -4.94 -9.41 10.85
N PHE A 10 -5.77 -10.18 10.14
CA PHE A 10 -6.44 -9.75 8.92
C PHE A 10 -7.34 -8.53 9.15
N ILE A 11 -8.24 -8.58 10.13
CA ILE A 11 -9.15 -7.47 10.45
C ILE A 11 -8.36 -6.25 10.93
N THR A 12 -7.34 -6.46 11.76
CA THR A 12 -6.52 -5.37 12.31
C THR A 12 -5.74 -4.65 11.22
N ALA A 13 -5.07 -5.37 10.32
CA ALA A 13 -4.29 -4.78 9.24
C ALA A 13 -5.17 -4.12 8.16
N LEU A 14 -6.38 -4.65 7.93
CA LEU A 14 -7.28 -4.17 6.88
C LEU A 14 -8.06 -2.91 7.31
N LEU A 15 -8.60 -2.88 8.53
CA LEU A 15 -9.50 -1.82 9.02
C LEU A 15 -8.86 -0.93 10.10
N ILE A 16 -8.27 -1.53 11.14
CA ILE A 16 -7.92 -0.80 12.37
C ILE A 16 -6.60 -0.04 12.21
N GLN A 17 -5.57 -0.70 11.69
CA GLN A 17 -4.23 -0.15 11.46
C GLN A 17 -3.97 0.06 9.97
N ASN A 18 -4.95 0.61 9.26
CA ASN A 18 -4.86 0.84 7.82
C ASN A 18 -3.69 1.77 7.48
N VAL A 19 -2.76 1.31 6.64
CA VAL A 19 -1.51 2.02 6.33
C VAL A 19 -1.74 3.39 5.68
N ALA A 20 -2.78 3.53 4.86
CA ALA A 20 -3.11 4.78 4.18
C ALA A 20 -3.77 5.80 5.12
N LEU A 21 -4.69 5.35 5.97
CA LEU A 21 -5.58 6.26 6.72
C LEU A 21 -5.14 6.50 8.16
N TYR A 22 -4.51 5.50 8.80
CA TYR A 22 -4.01 5.62 10.17
C TYR A 22 -2.59 6.18 10.20
N TYR A 23 -1.68 5.61 9.40
CA TYR A 23 -0.27 6.03 9.36
C TYR A 23 0.02 7.11 8.31
N LEU A 24 -0.94 7.44 7.43
CA LEU A 24 -0.79 8.41 6.35
C LEU A 24 0.39 8.10 5.40
N LEU A 25 0.64 6.82 5.15
CA LEU A 25 1.69 6.35 4.24
C LEU A 25 1.16 6.06 2.84
N GLY A 26 2.04 6.17 1.84
CA GLY A 26 1.76 5.90 0.43
C GLY A 26 1.04 7.01 -0.31
N MET A 27 1.09 8.24 0.22
CA MET A 27 0.31 9.37 -0.31
C MET A 27 0.70 9.77 -1.74
N CYS A 28 1.95 9.54 -2.16
CA CYS A 28 2.46 9.95 -3.48
C CYS A 28 1.63 9.37 -4.64
N PRO A 29 1.47 8.03 -4.78
CA PRO A 29 0.56 7.46 -5.78
C PRO A 29 -0.91 7.61 -5.39
N PHE A 30 -1.23 7.64 -4.10
CA PHE A 30 -2.59 7.73 -3.61
C PHE A 30 -3.30 8.99 -4.11
N VAL A 31 -2.67 10.15 -3.95
CA VAL A 31 -3.26 11.45 -4.37
C VAL A 31 -3.29 11.60 -5.90
N ALA A 32 -2.32 10.99 -6.58
CA ALA A 32 -2.23 11.09 -8.04
C ALA A 32 -3.28 10.22 -8.77
N LEU A 33 -3.56 9.01 -8.26
CA LEU A 33 -4.29 7.97 -8.99
C LEU A 33 -5.70 7.67 -8.46
N SER A 34 -6.12 8.34 -7.39
CA SER A 34 -7.48 8.24 -6.81
C SER A 34 -8.51 9.17 -7.47
N ARG A 35 -8.32 9.54 -8.74
CA ARG A 35 -9.27 10.40 -9.50
C ARG A 35 -10.36 9.62 -10.21
N SER A 36 -10.13 8.35 -10.49
CA SER A 36 -11.12 7.50 -11.15
C SER A 36 -11.11 6.12 -10.53
N LEU A 37 -12.28 5.49 -10.47
CA LEU A 37 -12.40 4.14 -9.92
C LEU A 37 -11.60 3.11 -10.71
N THR A 38 -11.57 3.22 -12.04
CA THR A 38 -10.80 2.32 -12.91
C THR A 38 -9.30 2.42 -12.63
N THR A 39 -8.78 3.64 -12.45
CA THR A 39 -7.36 3.82 -12.15
C THR A 39 -6.99 3.35 -10.75
N ALA A 40 -7.83 3.67 -9.76
CA ALA A 40 -7.61 3.27 -8.37
C ALA A 40 -7.64 1.74 -8.22
N PHE A 41 -8.54 1.06 -8.94
CA PHE A 41 -8.65 -0.39 -8.93
C PHE A 41 -7.38 -1.07 -9.47
N GLY A 42 -6.93 -0.66 -10.66
CA GLY A 42 -5.74 -1.22 -11.29
C GLY A 42 -4.46 -0.99 -10.49
N MET A 43 -4.28 0.22 -9.96
CA MET A 43 -3.10 0.55 -9.15
C MET A 43 -3.05 -0.23 -7.84
N GLY A 44 -4.17 -0.34 -7.12
CA GLY A 44 -4.14 -1.07 -5.85
C GLY A 44 -3.97 -2.58 -6.04
N ALA A 45 -4.49 -3.17 -7.11
CA ALA A 45 -4.19 -4.55 -7.47
C ALA A 45 -2.69 -4.78 -7.73
N ALA A 46 -2.03 -3.86 -8.44
CA ALA A 46 -0.59 -3.91 -8.66
C ALA A 46 0.20 -3.79 -7.34
N VAL A 47 -0.22 -2.89 -6.44
CA VAL A 47 0.41 -2.74 -5.11
C VAL A 47 0.24 -4.01 -4.27
N ILE A 48 -0.94 -4.64 -4.25
CA ILE A 48 -1.16 -5.92 -3.53
C ILE A 48 -0.19 -6.98 -4.02
N PHE A 49 -0.03 -7.12 -5.34
CA PHE A 49 0.88 -8.10 -5.92
C PHE A 49 2.34 -7.83 -5.53
N VAL A 50 2.81 -6.59 -5.72
CA VAL A 50 4.19 -6.20 -5.38
C VAL A 50 4.45 -6.37 -3.89
N VAL A 51 3.60 -5.86 -3.01
CA VAL A 51 3.76 -5.95 -1.56
C VAL A 51 3.88 -7.40 -1.11
N THR A 52 3.00 -8.27 -1.61
CA THR A 52 3.00 -9.70 -1.24
C THR A 52 4.31 -10.37 -1.65
N LEU A 53 4.76 -10.15 -2.88
CA LEU A 53 6.03 -10.69 -3.37
C LEU A 53 7.22 -10.14 -2.57
N THR A 54 7.28 -8.82 -2.39
CA THR A 54 8.41 -8.18 -1.71
C THR A 54 8.49 -8.57 -0.25
N SER A 55 7.36 -8.66 0.46
CA SER A 55 7.36 -9.07 1.87
C SER A 55 7.75 -10.54 2.02
N SER A 56 7.31 -11.41 1.10
CA SER A 56 7.71 -12.82 1.12
C SER A 56 9.22 -13.01 0.90
N ALA A 57 9.81 -12.23 -0.01
CA ALA A 57 11.25 -12.26 -0.28
C ALA A 57 12.06 -11.61 0.87
N ASN A 58 11.60 -10.45 1.36
CA ASN A 58 12.26 -9.73 2.45
C ASN A 58 12.27 -10.53 3.75
N TRP A 59 11.26 -11.35 4.02
CA TRP A 59 11.27 -12.24 5.19
C TRP A 59 12.44 -13.22 5.16
N VAL A 60 12.67 -13.89 4.03
CA VAL A 60 13.80 -14.84 3.87
C VAL A 60 15.14 -14.11 4.00
N ILE A 61 15.25 -12.94 3.38
CA ILE A 61 16.48 -12.15 3.41
C ILE A 61 16.77 -11.61 4.81
N TYR A 62 15.74 -11.23 5.56
CA TYR A 62 15.89 -10.75 6.93
C TYR A 62 16.44 -11.83 7.86
N GLN A 63 15.98 -13.08 7.74
CA GLN A 63 16.52 -14.19 8.52
C GLN A 63 18.03 -14.38 8.31
N ILE A 64 18.50 -14.16 7.08
CA ILE A 64 19.94 -14.22 6.75
C ILE A 64 20.68 -13.01 7.36
N LEU A 65 20.09 -11.81 7.30
CA LEU A 65 20.65 -10.60 7.91
C LEU A 65 20.76 -10.72 9.44
N GLU A 66 19.76 -11.31 10.08
CA GLU A 66 19.73 -11.56 11.52
C GLU A 66 20.82 -12.56 11.93
N ALA A 67 20.96 -13.67 11.20
CA ALA A 67 22.03 -14.64 11.42
C ALA A 67 23.45 -14.04 11.25
N THR A 68 23.59 -13.02 10.41
CA THR A 68 24.87 -12.34 10.13
C THR A 68 25.12 -11.13 11.06
N GLY A 69 24.14 -10.73 11.87
CA GLY A 69 24.21 -9.54 12.73
C GLY A 69 24.22 -8.20 11.96
N SER A 70 23.84 -8.19 10.68
CA SER A 70 23.92 -7.02 9.80
C SER A 70 22.58 -6.27 9.67
N GLN A 71 21.87 -6.10 10.78
CA GLN A 71 20.54 -5.47 10.79
C GLN A 71 20.57 -4.00 10.35
N ILE A 72 21.72 -3.32 10.44
CA ILE A 72 21.89 -1.91 10.08
C ILE A 72 21.57 -1.65 8.59
N ILE A 73 21.88 -2.61 7.71
CA ILE A 73 21.69 -2.46 6.26
C ILE A 73 20.31 -2.90 5.76
N GLN A 74 19.38 -3.30 6.65
CA GLN A 74 18.08 -3.85 6.29
C GLN A 74 17.26 -2.93 5.36
N TYR A 75 17.30 -1.61 5.57
CA TYR A 75 16.56 -0.64 4.75
C TYR A 75 17.03 -0.64 3.31
N ILE A 76 18.36 -0.65 3.10
CA ILE A 76 18.97 -0.64 1.77
C ILE A 76 18.63 -1.93 1.04
N VAL A 77 18.77 -3.07 1.73
CA VAL A 77 18.47 -4.39 1.17
C VAL A 77 17.00 -4.49 0.76
N PHE A 78 16.07 -4.04 1.61
CA PHE A 78 14.63 -4.10 1.31
C PHE A 78 14.27 -3.22 0.11
N ILE A 79 14.86 -2.03 -0.01
CA ILE A 79 14.62 -1.15 -1.18
C ILE A 79 15.11 -1.82 -2.46
N ILE A 80 16.28 -2.47 -2.45
CA ILE A 80 16.81 -3.19 -3.62
C ILE A 80 15.88 -4.34 -4.03
N VAL A 81 15.38 -5.10 -3.07
CA VAL A 81 14.42 -6.19 -3.33
C VAL A 81 13.13 -5.65 -3.95
N ILE A 82 12.59 -4.55 -3.39
CA ILE A 82 11.41 -3.89 -3.95
C ILE A 82 11.67 -3.43 -5.39
N ALA A 83 12.82 -2.79 -5.65
CA ALA A 83 13.18 -2.34 -6.99
C ALA A 83 13.25 -3.50 -7.99
N ALA A 84 13.87 -4.62 -7.61
CA ALA A 84 13.95 -5.82 -8.45
C ALA A 84 12.56 -6.42 -8.74
N CYS A 85 11.69 -6.49 -7.72
CA CYS A 85 10.32 -7.01 -7.90
C CYS A 85 9.48 -6.10 -8.79
N VAL A 86 9.56 -4.77 -8.61
CA VAL A 86 8.80 -3.82 -9.44
C VAL A 86 9.31 -3.86 -10.89
N GLN A 87 10.62 -3.98 -11.11
CA GLN A 87 11.18 -4.11 -12.45
C GLN A 87 10.65 -5.37 -13.16
N LEU A 88 10.54 -6.47 -12.42
CA LEU A 88 9.94 -7.70 -12.94
C LEU A 88 8.47 -7.49 -13.31
N VAL A 89 7.71 -6.79 -12.47
CA VAL A 89 6.31 -6.44 -12.75
C VAL A 89 6.16 -5.54 -13.98
N GLU A 90 7.07 -4.57 -14.16
CA GLU A 90 7.08 -3.68 -15.32
C GLU A 90 7.21 -4.47 -16.63
N MET A 91 8.17 -5.41 -16.69
CA MET A 91 8.35 -6.27 -17.86
C MET A 91 7.13 -7.17 -18.13
N ILE A 92 6.48 -7.69 -17.07
CA ILE A 92 5.25 -8.49 -17.21
C ILE A 92 4.10 -7.63 -17.73
N MET A 93 3.91 -6.43 -17.18
CA MET A 93 2.82 -5.54 -17.58
C MET A 93 2.96 -5.06 -19.03
N GLU A 94 4.17 -4.74 -19.47
CA GLU A 94 4.44 -4.37 -20.86
C GLU A 94 4.06 -5.49 -21.84
N ARG A 95 4.27 -6.76 -21.45
CA ARG A 95 3.96 -7.91 -22.30
C ARG A 95 2.49 -8.31 -22.31
N PHE A 96 1.84 -8.35 -21.14
CA PHE A 96 0.48 -8.89 -21.00
C PHE A 96 -0.62 -7.82 -21.00
N PHE A 97 -0.32 -6.60 -20.53
CA PHE A 97 -1.32 -5.54 -20.32
C PHE A 97 -0.87 -4.18 -20.87
N PRO A 98 -0.65 -4.05 -22.19
CA PRO A 98 -0.13 -2.81 -22.80
C PRO A 98 -1.04 -1.58 -22.58
N ALA A 99 -2.36 -1.79 -22.49
CA ALA A 99 -3.32 -0.72 -22.19
C ALA A 99 -3.14 -0.13 -20.78
N LEU A 100 -2.78 -0.97 -19.81
CA LEU A 100 -2.51 -0.56 -18.43
C LEU A 100 -1.13 0.14 -18.37
N GLN A 101 -0.13 -0.41 -19.05
CA GLN A 101 1.20 0.22 -19.14
C GLN A 101 1.15 1.62 -19.78
N ALA A 102 0.34 1.83 -20.82
CA ALA A 102 0.16 3.15 -21.43
C ALA A 102 -0.43 4.20 -20.48
N SER A 103 -1.23 3.78 -19.50
CA SER A 103 -1.89 4.67 -18.53
C SER A 103 -1.08 4.86 -17.25
N PHE A 104 -0.30 3.85 -16.84
CA PHE A 104 0.38 3.79 -15.54
C PHE A 104 1.91 3.77 -15.63
N GLY A 105 2.52 3.69 -16.82
CA GLY A 105 3.95 3.47 -16.99
C GLY A 105 4.84 4.46 -16.24
N ILE A 106 4.44 5.73 -16.14
CA ILE A 106 5.18 6.76 -15.39
C ILE A 106 5.07 6.54 -13.87
N PHE A 107 4.00 5.89 -13.40
CA PHE A 107 3.72 5.65 -11.98
C PHE A 107 4.22 4.29 -11.49
N LEU A 108 4.57 3.35 -12.36
CA LEU A 108 5.16 2.07 -11.97
C LEU A 108 6.47 2.25 -11.17
N PRO A 109 7.41 3.11 -11.59
CA PRO A 109 8.61 3.42 -10.80
C PRO A 109 8.27 4.03 -9.43
N LEU A 110 7.14 4.75 -9.29
CA LEU A 110 6.71 5.29 -7.99
C LEU A 110 6.32 4.20 -6.98
N ILE A 111 6.08 2.95 -7.43
CA ILE A 111 5.86 1.81 -6.52
C ILE A 111 7.16 1.47 -5.77
N THR A 112 8.34 1.63 -6.41
CA THR A 112 9.64 1.30 -5.78
C THR A 112 9.93 2.15 -4.55
N VAL A 113 9.55 3.42 -4.61
CA VAL A 113 9.74 4.40 -3.54
C VAL A 113 8.48 4.59 -2.70
N ASN A 114 7.50 3.68 -2.81
CA ASN A 114 6.27 3.77 -2.06
C ASN A 114 6.51 3.38 -0.59
N CYS A 115 6.32 4.34 0.31
CA CYS A 115 6.51 4.14 1.74
C CYS A 115 5.56 3.08 2.34
N THR A 116 4.39 2.83 1.77
CA THR A 116 3.50 1.74 2.19
C THR A 116 4.15 0.38 1.97
N VAL A 117 4.81 0.17 0.82
CA VAL A 117 5.45 -1.12 0.48
C VAL A 117 6.61 -1.42 1.43
N LEU A 118 7.45 -0.41 1.68
CA LEU A 118 8.56 -0.50 2.61
C LEU A 118 8.09 -0.71 4.04
N PHE A 119 7.10 0.06 4.50
CA PHE A 119 6.57 -0.02 5.86
C PHE A 119 5.94 -1.37 6.16
N ILE A 120 5.13 -1.92 5.26
CA ILE A 120 4.51 -3.24 5.44
C ILE A 120 5.60 -4.31 5.58
N SER A 121 6.62 -4.28 4.72
CA SER A 121 7.72 -5.26 4.77
C SER A 121 8.54 -5.14 6.05
N LEU A 122 8.85 -3.92 6.50
CA LEU A 122 9.59 -3.70 7.75
C LEU A 122 8.78 -4.08 8.99
N LYS A 123 7.51 -3.68 9.05
CA LYS A 123 6.67 -3.95 10.21
C LYS A 123 6.42 -5.43 10.39
N ALA A 124 6.07 -6.13 9.32
CA ALA A 124 5.81 -7.57 9.37
C ALA A 124 7.04 -8.38 9.79
N THR A 125 8.23 -7.96 9.35
CA THR A 125 9.46 -8.73 9.52
C THR A 125 10.23 -8.33 10.78
N THR A 126 10.48 -7.05 11.01
CA THR A 126 11.39 -6.55 12.07
C THR A 126 10.66 -6.18 13.35
N VAL A 127 9.46 -5.60 13.25
CA VAL A 127 8.73 -5.07 14.42
C VAL A 127 7.90 -6.16 15.06
N ASP A 128 7.02 -6.78 14.27
CA ASP A 128 6.08 -7.79 14.76
C ASP A 128 6.69 -9.21 14.79
N ASN A 129 7.89 -9.40 14.19
CA ASN A 129 8.61 -10.68 14.09
C ASN A 129 7.69 -11.85 13.75
N LEU A 130 6.87 -11.66 12.71
CA LEU A 130 5.84 -12.62 12.33
C LEU A 130 6.47 -13.85 11.67
N SER A 131 5.82 -15.01 11.85
CA SER A 131 6.14 -16.22 11.07
C SER A 131 5.88 -15.97 9.59
N TYR A 132 6.56 -16.69 8.69
CA TYR A 132 6.42 -16.53 7.23
C TYR A 132 4.96 -16.46 6.75
N ILE A 133 4.11 -17.37 7.25
CA ILE A 133 2.69 -17.42 6.89
C ILE A 133 1.94 -16.16 7.39
N GLN A 134 2.24 -15.72 8.61
CA GLN A 134 1.65 -14.53 9.19
C GLN A 134 2.11 -13.26 8.45
N THR A 135 3.37 -13.18 8.04
CA THR A 135 3.92 -12.08 7.22
C THR A 135 3.16 -11.97 5.90
N VAL A 136 2.97 -13.07 5.18
CA VAL A 136 2.24 -13.06 3.90
C VAL A 136 0.79 -12.62 4.10
N VAL A 137 0.10 -13.17 5.10
CA VAL A 137 -1.29 -12.79 5.41
C VAL A 137 -1.39 -11.32 5.81
N TYR A 138 -0.49 -10.84 6.68
CA TYR A 138 -0.45 -9.44 7.09
C TYR A 138 -0.21 -8.51 5.89
N SER A 139 0.76 -8.83 5.04
CA SER A 139 1.10 -8.02 3.86
C SER A 139 -0.05 -7.93 2.86
N ILE A 140 -0.73 -9.06 2.58
CA ILE A 140 -1.93 -9.07 1.74
C ILE A 140 -3.03 -8.22 2.38
N SER A 141 -3.29 -8.41 3.68
CA SER A 141 -4.34 -7.68 4.40
C SER A 141 -4.11 -6.18 4.42
N ALA A 142 -2.88 -5.75 4.69
CA ALA A 142 -2.49 -4.34 4.72
C ALA A 142 -2.55 -3.71 3.32
N ALA A 143 -2.16 -4.45 2.27
CA ALA A 143 -2.27 -3.96 0.91
C ALA A 143 -3.73 -3.87 0.42
N ILE A 144 -4.59 -4.81 0.83
CA ILE A 144 -6.04 -4.72 0.62
C ILE A 144 -6.61 -3.51 1.36
N GLY A 145 -6.17 -3.23 2.58
CA GLY A 145 -6.54 -2.02 3.33
C GLY A 145 -6.18 -0.74 2.57
N PHE A 146 -4.97 -0.65 2.02
CA PHE A 146 -4.54 0.47 1.17
C PHE A 146 -5.41 0.60 -0.10
N TRP A 147 -5.72 -0.54 -0.74
CA TRP A 147 -6.57 -0.57 -1.93
C TRP A 147 -8.01 -0.12 -1.66
N LEU A 148 -8.60 -0.58 -0.56
CA LEU A 148 -9.92 -0.15 -0.12
C LEU A 148 -9.95 1.37 0.13
N ALA A 149 -8.94 1.91 0.81
CA ALA A 149 -8.82 3.34 1.03
C ALA A 149 -8.75 4.13 -0.29
N MET A 150 -7.98 3.64 -1.28
CA MET A 150 -7.90 4.24 -2.61
C MET A 150 -9.26 4.25 -3.32
N ILE A 151 -9.97 3.11 -3.30
CA ILE A 151 -11.28 2.98 -3.95
C ILE A 151 -12.31 3.91 -3.30
N MET A 152 -12.33 4.02 -1.97
CA MET A 152 -13.25 4.92 -1.27
C MET A 152 -13.02 6.38 -1.67
N VAL A 153 -11.76 6.82 -1.69
CA VAL A 153 -11.42 8.21 -2.08
C VAL A 153 -11.79 8.45 -3.54
N ALA A 154 -11.49 7.51 -4.44
CA ALA A 154 -11.86 7.61 -5.84
C ALA A 154 -13.37 7.66 -6.06
N ALA A 155 -14.15 6.85 -5.33
CA ALA A 155 -15.60 6.87 -5.40
C ALA A 155 -16.19 8.24 -4.97
N ILE A 156 -15.64 8.82 -3.90
CA ILE A 156 -16.08 10.13 -3.39
C ILE A 156 -15.67 11.24 -4.36
N TYR A 157 -14.44 11.19 -4.87
CA TYR A 157 -13.93 12.15 -5.84
C TYR A 157 -14.79 12.15 -7.11
N GLU A 158 -15.05 10.98 -7.70
CA GLU A 158 -15.81 10.86 -8.95
C GLU A 158 -17.26 11.37 -8.77
N LYS A 159 -17.90 11.08 -7.63
CA LYS A 159 -19.20 11.67 -7.29
C LYS A 159 -19.14 13.20 -7.13
N LEU A 160 -18.09 13.71 -6.49
CA LEU A 160 -17.92 15.13 -6.27
C LEU A 160 -17.62 15.89 -7.56
N ASP A 161 -16.92 15.27 -8.51
CA ASP A 161 -16.63 15.85 -9.82
C ASP A 161 -17.91 15.92 -10.69
N LEU A 162 -18.81 14.94 -10.56
CA LEU A 162 -20.08 14.90 -11.30
C LEU A 162 -21.15 15.87 -10.75
N ILE A 163 -21.23 16.04 -9.42
CA ILE A 163 -22.37 16.73 -8.76
C ILE A 163 -21.93 18.00 -8.02
N GLY A 164 -20.66 18.08 -7.59
CA GLY A 164 -20.16 19.10 -6.69
C GLY A 164 -19.66 20.37 -7.39
N LYS A 165 -19.91 21.52 -6.78
CA LYS A 165 -19.28 22.80 -7.15
C LYS A 165 -17.95 22.97 -6.41
N VAL A 166 -16.91 22.27 -6.86
CA VAL A 166 -15.56 22.43 -6.28
C VAL A 166 -14.95 23.76 -6.75
N PRO A 167 -14.44 24.63 -5.85
CA PRO A 167 -13.76 25.86 -6.24
C PRO A 167 -12.60 25.58 -7.19
N LYS A 168 -12.44 26.38 -8.25
CA LYS A 168 -11.43 26.14 -9.30
C LYS A 168 -10.00 25.97 -8.77
N GLY A 169 -9.64 26.66 -7.68
CA GLY A 169 -8.31 26.55 -7.06
C GLY A 169 -8.06 25.25 -6.26
N LEU A 170 -9.11 24.48 -5.96
CA LEU A 170 -9.03 23.25 -5.16
C LEU A 170 -9.18 21.97 -5.99
N GLN A 171 -9.45 22.09 -7.30
CA GLN A 171 -9.65 20.95 -8.19
C GLN A 171 -8.36 20.12 -8.33
N GLY A 172 -8.52 18.80 -8.47
CA GLY A 172 -7.39 17.87 -8.60
C GLY A 172 -6.81 17.41 -7.26
N PRO A 173 -5.48 17.51 -7.02
CA PRO A 173 -4.84 16.95 -5.81
C PRO A 173 -5.33 17.56 -4.49
N GLY A 174 -5.69 18.84 -4.50
CA GLY A 174 -6.06 19.58 -3.28
C GLY A 174 -7.33 19.02 -2.64
N ILE A 175 -8.39 18.80 -3.42
CA ILE A 175 -9.64 18.23 -2.92
C ILE A 175 -9.46 16.77 -2.46
N ILE A 176 -8.60 15.99 -3.13
CA ILE A 176 -8.29 14.61 -2.73
C ILE A 176 -7.66 14.59 -1.34
N MET A 177 -6.73 15.50 -1.04
CA MET A 177 -6.13 15.60 0.30
C MET A 177 -7.17 15.92 1.38
N ILE A 178 -8.13 16.81 1.09
CA ILE A 178 -9.22 17.12 2.03
C ILE A 178 -10.13 15.91 2.25
N ILE A 179 -10.55 15.25 1.18
CA ILE A 179 -11.37 14.03 1.26
C ILE A 179 -10.64 12.97 2.09
N THR A 180 -9.36 12.77 1.81
CA THR A 180 -8.50 11.81 2.53
C THR A 180 -8.43 12.14 4.02
N GLY A 181 -8.24 13.42 4.38
CA GLY A 181 -8.23 13.87 5.77
C GLY A 181 -9.55 13.63 6.50
N ILE A 182 -10.70 13.88 5.86
CA ILE A 182 -12.02 13.62 6.45
C ILE A 182 -12.23 12.11 6.68
N ILE A 183 -11.83 11.28 5.73
CA ILE A 183 -11.92 9.81 5.87
C ILE A 183 -10.95 9.30 6.94
N ALA A 184 -9.74 9.85 7.01
CA ALA A 184 -8.77 9.49 8.04
C ALA A 184 -9.32 9.76 9.45
N LEU A 185 -9.99 10.90 9.66
CA LEU A 185 -10.68 11.22 10.92
C LEU A 185 -11.79 10.21 11.24
N ALA A 186 -12.57 9.78 10.24
CA ALA A 186 -13.58 8.75 10.43
C ALA A 186 -12.96 7.39 10.82
N PHE A 187 -11.83 7.03 10.20
CA PHE A 187 -11.13 5.78 10.47
C PHE A 187 -10.41 5.75 11.82
N MET A 188 -9.97 6.91 12.35
CA MET A 188 -9.44 6.99 13.71
C MET A 188 -10.46 6.53 14.77
N GLY A 189 -11.76 6.60 14.47
CA GLY A 189 -12.81 6.03 15.33
C GLY A 189 -12.70 4.52 15.54
N PHE A 190 -12.08 3.79 14.61
CA PHE A 190 -11.83 2.34 14.75
C PHE A 190 -10.59 2.02 15.59
N SER A 191 -9.76 3.01 15.95
CA SER A 191 -8.53 2.79 16.70
C SER A 191 -8.74 2.21 18.11
N GLY A 192 -9.97 2.23 18.63
CA GLY A 192 -10.34 1.61 19.92
C GLY A 192 -10.94 0.21 19.82
N MET A 193 -11.06 -0.36 18.62
CA MET A 193 -11.61 -1.70 18.40
C MET A 193 -10.51 -2.78 18.36
N VAL A 194 -9.81 -3.04 19.46
CA VAL A 194 -9.12 -4.32 19.78
C VAL A 194 -8.58 -4.29 21.21
#